data_AF-A0A2C9WT17-F1
#
_entry.id   AF-A0A2C9WT17-F1
#
_cell.length_a   1.000
_cell.length_b   1.000
_cell.length_c   1.000
_cell.angle_alpha   90.00
_cell.angle_beta   90.00
_cell.angle_gamma   90.00
#
_symmetry.space_group_name_H-M   'P 1'
#
loop_
_entity.id
_entity.type
_entity.pdbx_description
1 polymer ?
#
loop_
_entity_poly.entity_id
_entity_poly.type
_entity_poly.pdbx_seq_one_letter_code
_entity_poly.pdbx_strand_id
1 'polypeptide(L)'
;MGELRQKFEALGNIKHVVSACTFDESDNEYRSERLPEYSQGFINGAWYVFQEQQSKIDQHYYGQSEEDELKQYAVLSQEKIEGGAMLVKPPLGKPFNFDLLDSYKEKIEQLEKEKAHLAEMNKRYLGKMQEQQDQIVSVKDVIKKHDRYITQLTINALEKALRGES
;
A
#
# COMPACT_ATOMS: atom_id res chain seq x y z
N MET A 1 6.50 31.51 0.47
CA MET A 1 5.71 32.35 1.39
C MET A 1 4.42 32.88 0.76
N GLY A 2 4.40 33.31 -0.51
CA GLY A 2 3.22 33.95 -1.12
C GLY A 2 1.93 33.12 -1.16
N GLU A 3 2.00 31.80 -1.39
CA GLU A 3 0.79 30.97 -1.52
C GLU A 3 0.05 30.73 -0.18
N LEU A 4 0.80 30.55 0.92
CA LEU A 4 0.21 30.40 2.24
C LEU A 4 -0.42 31.71 2.72
N ARG A 5 0.24 32.83 2.42
CA ARG A 5 -0.28 34.17 2.68
C ARG A 5 -1.57 34.41 1.90
N GLN A 6 -1.61 34.07 0.61
CA GLN A 6 -2.82 34.18 -0.20
C GLN A 6 -3.97 33.32 0.33
N LYS A 7 -3.68 32.10 0.81
CA LYS A 7 -4.69 31.25 1.45
C LYS A 7 -5.26 31.89 2.72
N PHE A 8 -4.39 32.45 3.57
CA PHE A 8 -4.80 33.18 4.77
C PHE A 8 -5.62 34.43 4.44
N GLU A 9 -5.16 35.24 3.49
CA GLU A 9 -5.84 36.45 3.02
C GLU A 9 -7.21 36.15 2.40
N ALA A 10 -7.39 34.96 1.83
CA ALA A 10 -8.67 34.52 1.26
C ALA A 10 -9.69 34.02 2.30
N LEU A 11 -9.32 33.88 3.58
CA LEU A 11 -10.20 33.31 4.60
C LEU A 11 -11.30 34.27 5.03
N GLY A 12 -12.55 33.95 4.66
CA GLY A 12 -13.77 34.49 5.26
C GLY A 12 -13.74 36.00 5.52
N ASN A 13 -13.76 36.39 6.80
CA ASN A 13 -13.76 37.79 7.23
C ASN A 13 -12.34 38.38 7.40
N ILE A 14 -11.29 37.55 7.41
CA ILE A 14 -9.88 37.99 7.54
C ILE A 14 -9.49 38.87 6.35
N LYS A 15 -9.98 38.54 5.14
CA LYS A 15 -9.74 39.32 3.93
C LYS A 15 -10.05 40.82 4.07
N HIS A 16 -11.12 41.14 4.80
CA HIS A 16 -11.54 42.53 4.99
C HIS A 16 -10.62 43.27 5.95
N VAL A 17 -10.15 42.57 6.98
CA VAL A 17 -9.26 43.14 8.00
C VAL A 17 -7.85 43.31 7.44
N VAL A 18 -7.33 42.31 6.74
CA VAL A 18 -6.00 42.34 6.14
C VAL A 18 -5.89 43.35 4.99
N SER A 19 -6.99 43.69 4.31
CA SER A 19 -7.00 44.73 3.28
C SER A 19 -6.58 46.12 3.79
N ALA A 20 -6.63 46.36 5.11
CA ALA A 20 -6.18 47.59 5.75
C ALA A 20 -4.73 47.53 6.25
N CYS A 21 -4.02 46.44 5.96
CA CYS A 21 -2.65 46.19 6.38
C CYS A 21 -1.72 46.02 5.17
N THR A 22 -0.44 46.29 5.39
CA THR A 22 0.65 45.90 4.48
C THR A 22 1.45 44.79 5.14
N PHE A 23 1.74 43.74 4.38
CA PHE A 23 2.57 42.64 4.88
C PHE A 23 4.04 43.00 4.76
N ASP A 24 4.76 42.92 5.88
CA ASP A 24 6.19 43.09 5.97
C ASP A 24 6.86 41.73 5.82
N GLU A 25 7.53 41.52 4.70
CA GLU A 25 8.19 40.24 4.40
C GLU A 25 9.47 40.02 5.22
N SER A 26 10.08 41.09 5.74
CA SER A 26 11.29 40.99 6.56
C SER A 26 11.01 40.41 7.95
N ASP A 27 9.89 40.83 8.53
CA ASP A 27 9.46 40.38 9.86
C ASP A 27 8.38 39.28 9.80
N ASN A 28 7.86 38.98 8.61
CA ASN A 28 6.76 38.03 8.38
C ASN A 28 5.48 38.40 9.16
N GLU A 29 5.14 39.69 9.17
CA GLU A 29 4.02 40.25 9.95
C GLU A 29 3.19 41.25 9.15
N TYR A 30 1.93 41.45 9.54
CA TYR A 30 1.11 42.55 9.04
C TYR A 30 1.35 43.80 9.85
N ARG A 31 1.53 44.92 9.14
CA ARG A 31 1.67 46.27 9.69
C ARG A 31 0.57 47.17 9.18
N SER A 32 0.05 48.04 10.03
CA SER A 32 -0.88 49.09 9.61
C SER A 32 -0.71 50.33 10.49
N GLU A 33 -0.55 51.49 9.87
CA GLU A 33 -0.55 52.77 10.58
C GLU A 33 -1.96 53.21 11.00
N ARG A 34 -3.00 52.53 10.49
CA ARG A 34 -4.41 52.90 10.68
C ARG A 34 -5.11 52.06 11.73
N LEU A 35 -4.59 50.86 12.02
CA LEU A 35 -5.20 49.96 13.00
C LEU A 35 -4.57 50.17 14.38
N PRO A 36 -5.38 50.09 15.46
CA PRO A 36 -4.84 50.02 16.80
C PRO A 36 -3.93 48.80 16.98
N GLU A 37 -2.94 48.92 17.86
CA GLU A 37 -1.95 47.88 18.15
C GLU A 37 -2.58 46.53 18.51
N TYR A 38 -3.70 46.53 19.27
CA TYR A 38 -4.41 45.30 19.61
C TYR A 38 -5.00 44.57 18.38
N SER A 39 -5.42 45.32 17.36
CA SER A 39 -5.97 44.74 16.12
C SER A 39 -4.85 44.18 15.26
N GLN A 40 -3.70 44.87 15.22
CA GLN A 40 -2.51 44.35 14.55
C GLN A 40 -1.99 43.08 15.24
N GLY A 41 -1.96 43.07 16.59
CA GLY A 41 -1.62 41.88 17.38
C GLY A 41 -2.59 40.72 17.13
N PHE A 42 -3.89 40.99 16.99
CA PHE A 42 -4.87 39.97 16.62
C PHE A 42 -4.59 39.35 15.25
N ILE A 43 -4.32 40.17 14.23
CA ILE A 43 -4.04 39.70 12.87
C ILE A 43 -2.75 38.89 12.83
N ASN A 44 -1.69 39.38 13.47
CA ASN A 44 -0.40 38.68 13.52
C ASN A 44 -0.52 37.38 14.31
N GLY A 45 -1.25 37.38 15.43
CA GLY A 45 -1.55 36.16 16.18
C GLY A 45 -2.33 35.14 15.34
N ALA A 46 -3.34 35.58 14.59
CA ALA A 46 -4.10 34.71 13.70
C ALA A 46 -3.22 34.16 12.55
N TRP A 47 -2.33 35.00 12.01
CA TRP A 47 -1.35 34.60 10.99
C TRP A 47 -0.37 33.54 11.53
N TYR A 48 0.21 33.74 12.71
CA TYR A 48 1.09 32.76 13.34
C TYR A 48 0.38 31.44 13.62
N VAL A 49 -0.82 31.49 14.20
CA VAL A 49 -1.62 30.28 14.47
C VAL A 49 -1.97 29.57 13.16
N PHE A 50 -2.26 30.31 12.08
CA PHE A 50 -2.53 29.72 10.78
C PHE A 50 -1.28 29.06 10.18
N GLN A 51 -0.11 29.68 10.30
CA GLN A 51 1.16 29.09 9.89
C GLN A 51 1.49 27.84 10.71
N GLU A 52 1.30 27.87 12.03
CA GLU A 52 1.52 26.72 12.91
C GLU A 52 0.51 25.61 12.65
N GLN A 53 -0.76 25.97 12.47
CA GLN A 53 -1.80 25.03 12.08
C GLN A 53 -1.44 24.41 10.76
N GLN A 54 -1.14 25.18 9.70
CA GLN A 54 -0.70 24.65 8.42
C GLN A 54 0.59 23.84 8.55
N SER A 55 1.48 24.15 9.50
CA SER A 55 2.70 23.37 9.76
C SER A 55 2.43 22.06 10.52
N LYS A 56 1.41 22.01 11.39
CA LYS A 56 0.99 20.82 12.17
C LYS A 56 0.10 19.91 11.37
N ILE A 57 -0.80 20.56 10.62
CA ILE A 57 -1.37 20.08 9.39
C ILE A 57 -0.17 19.50 8.72
N ASP A 58 0.81 20.29 8.28
CA ASP A 58 2.05 19.88 7.63
C ASP A 58 2.99 18.93 8.42
N GLN A 59 2.56 18.37 9.55
CA GLN A 59 3.17 17.30 10.33
C GLN A 59 2.23 16.11 10.63
N HIS A 60 0.98 16.10 10.16
CA HIS A 60 -0.01 15.00 10.19
C HIS A 60 -0.19 14.11 8.91
N TYR A 61 0.20 14.46 7.68
CA TYR A 61 -0.02 13.67 6.42
C TYR A 61 1.18 13.08 5.60
N TYR A 62 2.45 13.40 5.88
CA TYR A 62 3.70 13.12 5.12
C TYR A 62 4.97 13.05 6.06
N GLY A 63 4.95 12.28 7.18
CA GLY A 63 5.80 12.59 8.40
C GLY A 63 5.32 11.98 9.73
N GLN A 64 4.34 11.08 9.63
CA GLN A 64 4.12 9.95 10.50
C GLN A 64 4.79 8.82 9.72
N SER A 65 5.50 7.93 10.41
CA SER A 65 6.23 6.83 9.79
C SER A 65 5.27 5.95 8.99
N GLU A 66 5.73 5.52 7.81
CA GLU A 66 4.98 4.65 6.87
C GLU A 66 4.40 3.38 7.53
N GLU A 67 4.94 2.98 8.69
CA GLU A 67 4.58 1.78 9.44
C GLU A 67 3.19 1.84 10.12
N ASP A 68 2.73 3.02 10.54
CA ASP A 68 1.43 3.18 11.20
C ASP A 68 0.29 3.45 10.19
N GLU A 69 0.60 4.03 9.04
CA GLU A 69 -0.36 4.19 7.92
C GLU A 69 -0.67 2.83 7.25
N LEU A 70 0.32 1.94 7.11
CA LEU A 70 0.13 0.58 6.56
C LEU A 70 -0.82 -0.30 7.40
N LYS A 71 -0.88 -0.09 8.71
CA LYS A 71 -1.85 -0.78 9.59
C LYS A 71 -3.28 -0.28 9.39
N GLN A 72 -3.48 1.01 9.11
CA GLN A 72 -4.82 1.54 8.78
C GLN A 72 -5.30 1.08 7.40
N TYR A 73 -4.41 0.98 6.40
CA TYR A 73 -4.75 0.45 5.07
C TYR A 73 -5.10 -1.04 5.06
N ALA A 74 -4.48 -1.84 5.94
CA ALA A 74 -4.78 -3.27 6.05
C ALA A 74 -6.19 -3.56 6.61
N VAL A 75 -6.70 -2.69 7.50
CA VAL A 75 -8.05 -2.83 8.08
C VAL A 75 -9.14 -2.36 7.09
N LEU A 76 -8.87 -1.33 6.29
CA LEU A 76 -9.84 -0.77 5.34
C LEU A 76 -9.96 -1.55 4.01
N SER A 77 -8.91 -2.27 3.58
CA SER A 77 -8.91 -3.00 2.29
C SER A 77 -9.64 -4.36 2.32
N GLN A 78 -10.00 -4.86 3.50
CA GLN A 78 -10.87 -6.04 3.62
C GLN A 78 -12.36 -5.72 3.41
N GLU A 79 -12.78 -4.45 3.41
CA GLU A 79 -14.20 -4.06 3.50
C GLU A 79 -14.81 -3.47 2.22
N LYS A 80 -14.53 -4.07 1.04
CA LYS A 80 -15.14 -3.80 -0.31
C LYS A 80 -14.33 -2.80 -1.15
N ILE A 81 -13.82 -3.04 -2.36
CA ILE A 81 -14.10 -3.94 -3.52
C ILE A 81 -15.45 -3.71 -4.24
N GLU A 82 -16.38 -2.90 -3.72
CA GLU A 82 -17.65 -2.66 -4.41
C GLU A 82 -18.00 -1.17 -4.48
N GLY A 83 -17.71 -0.56 -5.64
CA GLY A 83 -18.40 0.63 -6.12
C GLY A 83 -17.87 1.98 -5.64
N GLY A 84 -17.02 2.59 -6.47
CA GLY A 84 -16.77 4.04 -6.47
C GLY A 84 -15.52 4.46 -5.71
N ALA A 85 -14.55 5.03 -6.44
CA ALA A 85 -13.38 5.67 -5.85
C ALA A 85 -13.81 6.83 -4.95
N MET A 86 -13.79 6.64 -3.64
CA MET A 86 -13.79 7.76 -2.70
C MET A 86 -12.43 8.45 -2.80
N LEU A 87 -12.41 9.63 -3.43
CA LEU A 87 -11.37 10.63 -3.20
C LEU A 87 -11.45 11.08 -1.73
N VAL A 88 -10.77 10.34 -0.85
CA VAL A 88 -10.50 10.81 0.50
C VAL A 88 -9.53 11.99 0.33
N LYS A 89 -10.01 13.22 0.59
CA LYS A 89 -9.11 14.37 0.67
C LYS A 89 -8.09 14.04 1.75
N PRO A 90 -6.77 14.04 1.44
CA PRO A 90 -5.76 13.81 2.45
C PRO A 90 -6.01 14.87 3.49
N PRO A 91 -6.20 14.49 4.76
CA PRO A 91 -6.56 15.51 5.69
C PRO A 91 -5.38 16.47 5.86
N LEU A 92 -5.63 17.60 6.50
CA LEU A 92 -4.82 18.76 6.20
C LEU A 92 -3.44 18.56 6.81
N GLY A 93 -2.48 18.43 5.89
CA GLY A 93 -1.09 18.86 5.87
C GLY A 93 0.00 17.83 6.06
N LYS A 94 0.97 17.88 5.23
CA LYS A 94 2.38 17.53 5.47
C LYS A 94 2.95 17.89 4.11
N PRO A 95 4.22 18.24 4.02
CA PRO A 95 4.71 18.71 2.75
C PRO A 95 4.79 17.52 1.79
N PHE A 96 4.30 17.69 0.56
CA PHE A 96 4.56 16.74 -0.54
C PHE A 96 6.06 16.53 -0.68
N ASN A 97 6.51 15.32 -0.38
CA ASN A 97 7.91 14.95 -0.45
C ASN A 97 8.20 14.44 -1.89
N PHE A 98 9.05 15.16 -2.63
CA PHE A 98 9.31 14.94 -4.06
C PHE A 98 10.33 13.83 -4.33
N ASP A 99 11.17 13.49 -3.36
CA ASP A 99 12.15 12.38 -3.44
C ASP A 99 11.48 11.01 -3.25
N LEU A 100 10.25 10.98 -2.73
CA LEU A 100 9.42 9.77 -2.71
C LEU A 100 9.20 9.22 -4.12
N LEU A 101 9.16 10.06 -5.15
CA LEU A 101 8.89 9.57 -6.50
C LEU A 101 10.05 8.70 -7.01
N ASP A 102 11.29 9.10 -6.78
CA ASP A 102 12.46 8.32 -7.20
C ASP A 102 12.68 7.11 -6.29
N SER A 103 12.44 7.25 -4.98
CA SER A 103 12.41 6.11 -4.04
C SER A 103 11.33 5.09 -4.40
N TYR A 104 10.13 5.55 -4.78
CA TYR A 104 9.05 4.67 -5.24
C TYR A 104 9.37 4.04 -6.59
N LYS A 105 10.03 4.74 -7.52
CA LYS A 105 10.50 4.12 -8.77
C LYS A 105 11.51 3.02 -8.50
N GLU A 106 12.51 3.26 -7.65
CA GLU A 106 13.49 2.24 -7.28
C GLU A 106 12.83 1.05 -6.59
N LYS A 107 11.86 1.30 -5.70
CA LYS A 107 11.11 0.25 -5.01
C LYS A 107 10.20 -0.52 -5.96
N ILE A 108 9.56 0.13 -6.92
CA ILE A 108 8.80 -0.52 -7.98
C ILE A 108 9.71 -1.41 -8.82
N GLU A 109 10.88 -0.92 -9.24
CA GLU A 109 11.84 -1.71 -10.02
C GLU A 109 12.33 -2.94 -9.23
N GLN A 110 12.58 -2.79 -7.94
CA GLN A 110 12.98 -3.89 -7.06
C GLN A 110 11.85 -4.92 -6.90
N LEU A 111 10.61 -4.47 -6.69
CA LEU A 111 9.43 -5.33 -6.61
C LEU A 111 9.16 -6.04 -7.94
N GLU A 112 9.41 -5.40 -9.07
CA GLU A 112 9.31 -6.03 -10.39
C GLU A 112 10.35 -7.13 -10.58
N LYS A 113 11.61 -6.89 -10.17
CA LYS A 113 12.68 -7.91 -10.18
C LYS A 113 12.35 -9.09 -9.27
N GLU A 114 11.87 -8.82 -8.06
CA GLU A 114 11.48 -9.86 -7.10
C GLU A 114 10.28 -10.67 -7.62
N LYS A 115 9.27 -10.00 -8.17
CA LYS A 115 8.11 -10.64 -8.80
C LYS A 115 8.52 -11.52 -9.98
N ALA A 116 9.47 -11.08 -10.81
CA ALA A 116 10.00 -11.88 -11.91
C ALA A 116 10.75 -13.11 -11.39
N HIS A 117 11.59 -12.96 -10.36
CA HIS A 117 12.29 -14.07 -9.73
C HIS A 117 11.33 -15.09 -9.10
N LEU A 118 10.31 -14.62 -8.36
CA LEU A 118 9.27 -15.48 -7.78
C LEU A 118 8.45 -16.20 -8.87
N ALA A 119 8.14 -15.53 -9.98
CA ALA A 119 7.47 -16.15 -11.11
C ALA A 119 8.34 -17.27 -11.73
N GLU A 120 9.65 -17.07 -11.84
CA GLU A 120 10.58 -18.10 -12.33
C GLU A 120 10.68 -19.29 -11.37
N MET A 121 10.82 -19.03 -10.06
CA MET A 121 10.80 -20.08 -9.04
C MET A 121 9.51 -20.90 -9.10
N ASN A 122 8.34 -20.23 -9.15
CA ASN A 122 7.05 -20.90 -9.25
C ASN A 122 6.96 -21.74 -10.52
N LYS A 123 7.45 -21.26 -11.66
CA LYS A 123 7.51 -22.04 -12.89
C LYS A 123 8.37 -23.31 -12.73
N ARG A 124 9.53 -23.21 -12.07
CA ARG A 124 10.38 -24.37 -11.78
C ARG A 124 9.71 -25.37 -10.83
N TYR A 125 9.06 -24.89 -9.77
CA TYR A 125 8.32 -25.75 -8.86
C TYR A 125 7.17 -26.47 -9.54
N LEU A 126 6.40 -25.76 -10.38
CA LEU A 126 5.31 -26.36 -11.15
C LEU A 126 5.84 -27.47 -12.08
N GLY A 127 6.98 -27.23 -12.74
CA GLY A 127 7.63 -28.23 -13.58
C GLY A 127 8.03 -29.50 -12.83
N LYS A 128 8.66 -29.35 -11.64
CA LYS A 128 9.01 -30.49 -10.78
C LYS A 128 7.77 -31.26 -10.29
N MET A 129 6.71 -30.55 -9.93
CA MET A 129 5.44 -31.16 -9.53
C MET A 129 4.82 -31.97 -10.68
N GLN A 130 4.88 -31.45 -11.90
CA GLN A 130 4.40 -32.16 -13.10
C GLN A 130 5.21 -33.44 -13.34
N GLU A 131 6.54 -33.36 -13.25
CA GLU A 131 7.43 -34.52 -13.42
C GLU A 131 7.17 -35.60 -12.36
N GLN A 132 6.97 -35.20 -11.10
CA GLN A 132 6.58 -36.12 -10.04
C GLN A 132 5.22 -36.76 -10.29
N GLN A 133 4.25 -36.00 -10.82
CA GLN A 133 2.94 -36.52 -11.17
C GLN A 133 3.03 -37.59 -12.26
N ASP A 134 3.85 -37.37 -13.29
CA ASP A 134 4.07 -38.34 -14.37
C ASP A 134 4.73 -39.62 -13.85
N GLN A 135 5.71 -39.49 -12.94
CA GLN A 135 6.33 -40.63 -12.27
C GLN A 135 5.31 -41.44 -11.45
N ILE A 136 4.43 -40.77 -10.69
CA ILE A 136 3.37 -41.43 -9.91
C ILE A 136 2.42 -42.22 -10.82
N VAL A 137 2.05 -41.66 -11.98
CA VAL A 137 1.20 -42.36 -12.96
C VAL A 137 1.88 -43.62 -13.47
N SER A 138 3.16 -43.53 -13.85
CA SER A 138 3.95 -44.69 -14.28
C SER A 138 4.03 -45.79 -13.22
N VAL A 139 4.31 -45.42 -11.96
CA VAL A 139 4.36 -46.37 -10.83
C VAL A 139 3.01 -47.04 -10.61
N LYS A 140 1.89 -46.28 -10.69
CA LYS A 140 0.53 -46.84 -10.57
C LYS A 140 0.26 -47.89 -11.64
N ASP A 141 0.72 -47.68 -12.88
CA ASP A 141 0.54 -48.66 -13.94
C ASP A 141 1.36 -49.93 -13.72
N VAL A 142 2.57 -49.80 -13.17
CA VAL A 142 3.39 -50.95 -12.78
C VAL A 142 2.72 -51.75 -11.66
N ILE A 143 2.17 -51.08 -10.64
CA ILE A 143 1.43 -51.73 -9.54
C ILE A 143 0.22 -52.48 -10.08
N LYS A 144 -0.61 -51.84 -10.93
CA LYS A 144 -1.77 -52.51 -11.55
C LYS A 144 -1.41 -53.73 -12.39
N LYS A 145 -0.24 -53.75 -13.03
CA LYS A 145 0.24 -54.93 -13.76
C LYS A 145 0.66 -56.03 -12.80
N HIS A 146 1.37 -55.69 -11.73
CA HIS A 146 1.74 -56.65 -10.68
C HIS A 146 0.53 -57.24 -9.98
N ASP A 147 -0.46 -56.44 -9.60
CA ASP A 147 -1.68 -56.91 -8.94
C ASP A 147 -2.43 -57.92 -9.81
N ARG A 148 -2.55 -57.66 -11.11
CA ARG A 148 -3.15 -58.61 -12.06
C ARG A 148 -2.35 -59.91 -12.16
N TYR A 149 -1.02 -59.83 -12.21
CA TYR A 149 -0.17 -61.00 -12.27
C TYR A 149 -0.27 -61.85 -10.99
N ILE A 150 -0.23 -61.23 -9.82
CA ILE A 150 -0.41 -61.90 -8.53
C ILE A 150 -1.79 -62.56 -8.47
N THR A 151 -2.84 -61.83 -8.83
CA THR A 151 -4.22 -62.37 -8.86
C THR A 151 -4.30 -63.61 -9.76
N GLN A 152 -3.71 -63.56 -10.94
CA GLN A 152 -3.69 -64.71 -11.85
C GLN A 152 -2.93 -65.90 -11.28
N LEU A 153 -1.76 -65.68 -10.66
CA LEU A 153 -1.00 -66.74 -10.01
C LEU A 153 -1.79 -67.37 -8.86
N THR A 154 -2.45 -66.56 -8.04
CA THR A 154 -3.29 -67.04 -6.94
C THR A 154 -4.47 -67.87 -7.45
N ILE A 155 -5.16 -67.40 -8.49
CA ILE A 155 -6.26 -68.14 -9.13
C ILE A 155 -5.74 -69.48 -9.65
N ASN A 156 -4.65 -69.49 -10.43
CA ASN A 156 -4.10 -70.72 -11.00
C ASN A 156 -3.68 -71.73 -9.92
N ALA A 157 -3.09 -71.26 -8.82
CA ALA A 157 -2.70 -72.12 -7.70
C ALA A 157 -3.93 -72.73 -7.00
N LEU A 158 -4.98 -71.94 -6.78
CA LEU A 158 -6.25 -72.43 -6.21
C LEU A 158 -6.93 -73.45 -7.14
N GLU A 159 -6.92 -73.21 -8.45
CA GLU A 159 -7.48 -74.14 -9.43
C GLU A 159 -6.73 -75.49 -9.44
N LYS A 160 -5.40 -75.48 -9.36
CA LYS A 160 -4.60 -76.71 -9.25
C LYS A 160 -4.90 -77.47 -7.96
N ALA A 161 -4.95 -76.76 -6.83
CA ALA A 161 -5.29 -77.35 -5.54
C ALA A 161 -6.68 -78.00 -5.55
N LEU A 162 -7.68 -77.37 -6.17
CA LEU A 162 -9.03 -77.90 -6.34
C LEU A 162 -9.07 -79.16 -7.23
N ARG A 163 -8.17 -79.27 -8.19
CA ARG A 163 -8.06 -80.46 -9.07
C ARG A 163 -7.26 -81.61 -8.45
N GLY A 164 -6.65 -81.41 -7.27
CA GLY A 164 -5.79 -82.39 -6.64
C GLY A 164 -4.44 -82.60 -7.34
N GLU A 165 -4.06 -81.66 -8.21
CA GLU A 165 -2.78 -81.66 -8.91
C GLU A 165 -1.72 -81.04 -7.98
N SER A 166 -0.87 -81.89 -7.38
CA SER A 166 0.29 -81.48 -6.55
C SER A 166 1.58 -81.53 -7.35
#